data_AF-A0AAN0J2A4-F1
#
_entry.id   AF-A0AAN0J2A4-F1
#
_cell.length_a   1.000
_cell.length_b   1.000
_cell.length_c   1.000
_cell.angle_alpha   90.00
_cell.angle_beta   90.00
_cell.angle_gamma   90.00
#
_symmetry.space_group_name_H-M   'P 1'
#
loop_
_entity.id
_entity.type
_entity.pdbx_description
1 polymer ?
#
loop_
_entity_poly.entity_id
_entity_poly.type
_entity_poly.pdbx_seq_one_letter_code
_entity_poly.pdbx_strand_id
1 'polypeptide(L)'
;MKGLLIVALILFAGSALAQVEKEETAPVIDNTDTDTAVDNKDVPETSESDSEFTEAAESTEAAESTAEELDKILKESTITNTINGQGISIGLTNGNDIVIRLGGGRGIGGHGYRSGTTYTRWGRTTCPRGAGTVKVYDGYVAAGWYTQKGNGANYLCMPKDPQYLSSVNTPAASWLYGTEYETSNKIFSGTTQDFNAPCAVCHTPRSAKIMIPGKYTCPQSWTREYYGYVMTSYYNHAQTIDYSCVDYTPEGISGSQKSTNGALFYFTTVGCGVGLPCGPYIQNKAVTCAICTK
;
A
#
# COMPACT_ATOMS: atom_id res chain seq x y z
N MET A 1 -65.57 35.23 -5.42
CA MET A 1 -65.36 34.79 -6.82
C MET A 1 -63.97 34.15 -6.86
N LYS A 2 -63.85 32.83 -6.70
CA LYS A 2 -63.89 31.76 -7.72
C LYS A 2 -62.70 31.81 -8.71
N GLY A 3 -61.98 30.68 -8.80
CA GLY A 3 -60.97 30.31 -9.79
C GLY A 3 -59.72 29.75 -9.09
N LEU A 4 -59.53 28.45 -8.85
CA LEU A 4 -59.72 27.23 -9.65
C LEU A 4 -58.97 27.29 -11.00
N LEU A 5 -57.71 26.87 -11.00
CA LEU A 5 -57.04 26.37 -12.19
C LEU A 5 -56.45 24.98 -11.87
N ILE A 6 -56.89 24.03 -12.68
CA ILE A 6 -56.67 22.58 -12.62
C ILE A 6 -55.30 22.28 -13.24
N VAL A 7 -54.43 21.56 -12.54
CA VAL A 7 -53.26 20.90 -13.15
C VAL A 7 -53.59 19.41 -13.27
N ALA A 8 -53.58 18.94 -14.52
CA ALA A 8 -53.91 17.57 -14.89
C ALA A 8 -52.85 16.58 -14.37
N LEU A 9 -53.28 15.59 -13.59
CA LEU A 9 -52.55 14.34 -13.37
C LEU A 9 -52.66 13.48 -14.63
N ILE A 10 -51.53 13.18 -15.28
CA ILE A 10 -51.44 12.13 -16.30
C ILE A 10 -51.01 10.84 -15.59
N LEU A 11 -51.97 9.93 -15.46
CA LEU A 11 -51.76 8.52 -15.08
C LEU A 11 -51.19 7.77 -16.29
N PHE A 12 -49.94 7.31 -16.20
CA PHE A 12 -49.43 6.24 -17.06
C PHE A 12 -49.57 4.91 -16.31
N ALA A 13 -50.60 4.15 -16.68
CA ALA A 13 -50.70 2.74 -16.37
C ALA A 13 -49.80 1.97 -17.35
N GLY A 14 -48.64 1.53 -16.86
CA GLY A 14 -47.72 0.65 -17.57
C GLY A 14 -47.84 -0.77 -17.02
N SER A 15 -48.25 -1.68 -17.88
CA SER A 15 -48.53 -3.10 -17.64
C SER A 15 -47.35 -3.87 -17.05
N ALA A 16 -47.57 -4.53 -15.91
CA ALA A 16 -46.65 -5.54 -15.39
C ALA A 16 -46.82 -6.85 -16.18
N LEU A 17 -45.83 -7.20 -16.99
CA LEU A 17 -45.63 -8.56 -17.46
C LEU A 17 -44.57 -9.20 -16.55
N ALA A 18 -45.02 -10.11 -15.70
CA ALA A 18 -44.15 -10.97 -14.90
C ALA A 18 -43.39 -11.91 -15.83
N GLN A 19 -42.05 -11.82 -15.83
CA GLN A 19 -41.20 -12.87 -16.36
C GLN A 19 -40.66 -13.68 -15.18
N VAL A 20 -40.97 -14.98 -15.22
CA VAL A 20 -40.43 -16.02 -14.37
C VAL A 20 -38.98 -16.24 -14.79
N GLU A 21 -38.03 -15.77 -13.99
CA GLU A 21 -36.64 -16.20 -14.12
C GLU A 21 -36.34 -17.30 -13.10
N LYS A 22 -35.69 -18.32 -13.64
CA LYS A 22 -35.42 -19.64 -13.09
C LYS A 22 -34.20 -19.52 -12.18
N GLU A 23 -34.37 -19.86 -10.90
CA GLU A 23 -33.29 -19.94 -9.92
C GLU A 23 -32.37 -21.12 -10.29
N GLU A 24 -31.16 -20.83 -10.76
CA GLU A 24 -30.10 -21.82 -10.94
C GLU A 24 -29.21 -21.83 -9.69
N THR A 25 -29.49 -22.79 -8.81
CA THR A 25 -28.74 -23.13 -7.62
C THR A 25 -27.30 -23.54 -7.96
N ALA A 26 -26.31 -22.78 -7.48
CA ALA A 26 -24.92 -23.22 -7.43
C ALA A 26 -24.73 -24.26 -6.30
N PRO A 27 -23.86 -25.28 -6.47
CA PRO A 27 -23.69 -26.34 -5.49
C PRO A 27 -22.97 -25.85 -4.22
N VAL A 28 -23.57 -26.20 -3.08
CA VAL A 28 -22.97 -26.14 -1.75
C VAL A 28 -21.88 -27.21 -1.68
N ILE A 29 -20.64 -26.81 -1.42
CA ILE A 29 -19.57 -27.73 -1.01
C ILE A 29 -19.59 -27.76 0.51
N ASP A 30 -20.18 -28.83 1.03
CA ASP A 30 -20.11 -29.26 2.42
C ASP A 30 -18.75 -29.92 2.66
N ASN A 31 -17.93 -29.32 3.52
CA ASN A 31 -16.78 -29.98 4.13
C ASN A 31 -17.00 -29.94 5.65
N THR A 32 -17.95 -30.77 6.10
CA THR A 32 -17.99 -31.26 7.46
C THR A 32 -17.07 -32.47 7.55
N ASP A 33 -15.92 -32.29 8.18
CA ASP A 33 -15.25 -33.38 8.90
C ASP A 33 -14.79 -32.83 10.25
N THR A 34 -15.60 -33.15 11.25
CA THR A 34 -15.23 -33.21 12.65
C THR A 34 -14.29 -34.38 12.86
N ASP A 35 -13.15 -34.18 13.53
CA ASP A 35 -12.81 -35.09 14.62
C ASP A 35 -11.85 -34.52 15.67
N THR A 36 -12.31 -34.66 16.92
CA THR A 36 -11.60 -34.76 18.20
C THR A 36 -10.71 -33.62 18.70
N ALA A 37 -11.24 -32.97 19.74
CA ALA A 37 -10.50 -32.37 20.82
C ALA A 37 -9.68 -33.42 21.60
N VAL A 38 -8.47 -33.05 22.01
CA VAL A 38 -7.82 -33.63 23.20
C VAL A 38 -7.57 -32.50 24.18
N ASP A 39 -8.31 -32.60 25.28
CA ASP A 39 -8.20 -31.84 26.51
C ASP A 39 -6.88 -32.19 27.21
N ASN A 40 -6.17 -31.18 27.71
CA ASN A 40 -5.22 -31.39 28.81
C ASN A 40 -5.13 -30.12 29.64
N LYS A 41 -5.88 -30.14 30.74
CA LYS A 41 -5.80 -29.20 31.86
C LYS A 41 -4.76 -29.65 32.89
N ASP A 42 -4.30 -28.64 33.64
CA ASP A 42 -3.57 -28.67 34.92
C ASP A 42 -2.09 -29.09 34.81
N VAL A 43 -1.07 -28.39 35.33
CA VAL A 43 -0.85 -27.77 36.66
C VAL A 43 0.36 -26.77 36.55
N PRO A 44 0.82 -26.04 37.61
CA PRO A 44 0.44 -24.69 38.06
C PRO A 44 1.56 -23.61 37.90
N GLU A 45 1.17 -22.36 38.17
CA GLU A 45 2.08 -21.23 38.46
C GLU A 45 2.85 -21.42 39.78
N THR A 46 4.11 -21.01 39.80
CA THR A 46 4.84 -20.62 41.02
C THR A 46 5.61 -19.32 40.77
N SER A 47 5.27 -18.32 41.59
CA SER A 47 5.98 -17.07 41.83
C SER A 47 7.20 -17.25 42.74
N GLU A 48 8.21 -16.38 42.58
CA GLU A 48 9.20 -15.83 43.55
C GLU A 48 10.51 -15.51 42.79
N SER A 49 10.80 -14.24 42.47
CA SER A 49 11.51 -13.21 43.25
C SER A 49 13.05 -13.34 43.25
N ASP A 50 13.67 -12.24 42.79
CA ASP A 50 14.98 -11.67 43.12
C ASP A 50 16.28 -12.43 42.77
N SER A 51 16.98 -11.94 41.75
CA SER A 51 18.41 -11.67 41.89
C SER A 51 18.88 -10.56 40.94
N GLU A 52 19.49 -9.56 41.55
CA GLU A 52 20.28 -8.49 40.99
C GLU A 52 21.53 -9.07 40.31
N PHE A 53 21.77 -8.72 39.04
CA PHE A 53 23.07 -8.93 38.40
C PHE A 53 23.37 -7.77 37.44
N THR A 54 24.27 -6.90 37.90
CA THR A 54 25.04 -5.96 37.08
C THR A 54 26.15 -6.72 36.34
N GLU A 55 26.23 -6.58 35.02
CA GLU A 55 27.48 -6.63 34.21
C GLU A 55 27.10 -6.20 32.78
N ALA A 56 27.63 -5.06 32.30
CA ALA A 56 28.94 -4.89 31.67
C ALA A 56 28.86 -5.06 30.14
N ALA A 57 29.22 -3.99 29.45
CA ALA A 57 29.31 -3.90 28.01
C ALA A 57 30.61 -4.59 27.54
N GLU A 58 30.48 -5.70 26.83
CA GLU A 58 31.57 -6.34 26.07
C GLU A 58 30.88 -7.29 25.07
N SER A 59 30.80 -7.04 23.76
CA SER A 59 31.87 -7.32 22.82
C SER A 59 31.32 -7.13 21.39
N THR A 60 31.72 -6.05 20.72
CA THR A 60 31.50 -5.87 19.26
C THR A 60 32.66 -6.40 18.42
N GLU A 61 33.71 -6.94 19.03
CA GLU A 61 34.93 -7.37 18.32
C GLU A 61 34.96 -8.88 17.97
N ALA A 62 34.06 -9.71 18.50
CA ALA A 62 34.08 -11.17 18.24
C ALA A 62 33.36 -11.58 16.93
N ALA A 63 32.47 -10.75 16.39
CA ALA A 63 31.75 -11.05 15.15
C ALA A 63 32.58 -10.74 13.89
N GLU A 64 33.48 -9.76 13.97
CA GLU A 64 34.31 -9.32 12.83
C GLU A 64 35.47 -10.28 12.54
N SER A 65 36.01 -10.97 13.57
CA SER A 65 37.10 -11.94 13.39
C SER A 65 36.67 -13.23 12.67
N THR A 66 35.39 -13.59 12.70
CA THR A 66 34.87 -14.82 12.07
C THR A 66 34.70 -14.67 10.56
N ALA A 67 34.44 -13.46 10.07
CA ALA A 67 34.28 -13.17 8.64
C ALA A 67 35.63 -13.17 7.90
N GLU A 68 36.70 -12.69 8.53
CA GLU A 68 38.05 -12.73 7.97
C GLU A 68 38.63 -14.16 7.94
N GLU A 69 38.32 -14.98 8.94
CA GLU A 69 38.75 -16.39 8.99
C GLU A 69 38.06 -17.25 7.92
N LEU A 70 36.77 -16.98 7.63
CA LEU A 70 36.03 -17.57 6.52
C LEU A 70 36.59 -17.17 5.14
N ASP A 71 37.05 -15.93 4.96
CA ASP A 71 37.65 -15.46 3.70
C ASP A 71 39.04 -16.09 3.46
N LYS A 72 39.76 -16.45 4.54
CA LYS A 72 41.03 -17.17 4.48
C LYS A 72 40.85 -18.65 4.12
N ILE A 73 39.87 -19.32 4.70
CA ILE A 73 39.57 -20.75 4.44
C ILE A 73 39.10 -20.97 2.99
N LEU A 74 38.32 -20.04 2.41
CA LEU A 74 37.82 -20.14 1.04
C LEU A 74 38.91 -19.99 -0.04
N LYS A 75 40.11 -19.49 0.28
CA LYS A 75 41.18 -19.30 -0.72
C LYS A 75 41.93 -20.59 -1.08
N GLU A 76 41.81 -21.66 -0.30
CA GLU A 76 42.62 -22.88 -0.48
C GLU A 76 41.84 -24.09 -1.03
N SER A 77 40.49 -24.11 -0.97
CA SER A 77 39.65 -25.26 -1.40
C SER A 77 38.53 -24.94 -2.40
N THR A 78 38.48 -23.73 -2.94
CA THR A 78 37.36 -23.26 -3.79
C THR A 78 37.64 -23.46 -5.28
N ILE A 79 36.73 -24.16 -5.97
CA ILE A 79 36.66 -24.14 -7.44
C ILE A 79 35.83 -22.93 -7.86
N THR A 80 36.47 -22.01 -8.60
CA THR A 80 35.78 -20.87 -9.21
C THR A 80 35.50 -21.15 -10.68
N ASN A 81 34.25 -21.02 -11.11
CA ASN A 81 33.88 -21.10 -12.53
C ASN A 81 32.97 -19.94 -12.91
N THR A 82 32.99 -19.55 -14.19
CA THR A 82 32.14 -18.48 -14.72
C THR A 82 31.17 -19.06 -15.73
N ILE A 83 29.87 -18.99 -15.44
CA ILE A 83 28.81 -19.38 -16.38
C ILE A 83 28.04 -18.10 -16.74
N ASN A 84 27.99 -17.75 -18.02
CA ASN A 84 27.28 -16.55 -18.51
C ASN A 84 27.67 -15.24 -17.78
N GLY A 85 28.95 -15.10 -17.38
CA GLY A 85 29.44 -13.91 -16.68
C GLY A 85 29.13 -13.85 -15.17
N GLN A 86 28.48 -14.88 -14.62
CA GLN A 86 28.23 -15.02 -13.19
C GLN A 86 29.34 -15.84 -12.53
N GLY A 87 29.97 -15.28 -11.49
CA GLY A 87 31.02 -15.98 -10.75
C GLY A 87 30.39 -16.99 -9.80
N ILE A 88 30.71 -18.26 -9.95
CA ILE A 88 30.27 -19.32 -9.04
C ILE A 88 31.51 -19.82 -8.31
N SER A 89 31.46 -19.75 -6.98
CA SER A 89 32.51 -20.26 -6.10
C SER A 89 31.93 -21.40 -5.28
N ILE A 90 32.51 -22.60 -5.41
CA ILE A 90 32.11 -23.79 -4.65
C ILE A 90 33.30 -24.18 -3.80
N GLY A 91 33.14 -24.14 -2.48
CA GLY A 91 34.15 -24.53 -1.51
C GLY A 91 33.65 -25.59 -0.55
N LEU A 92 34.58 -26.30 0.09
CA LEU A 92 34.32 -27.22 1.19
C LEU A 92 34.82 -26.58 2.48
N THR A 93 34.02 -26.69 3.54
CA THR A 93 34.45 -26.28 4.88
C THR A 93 35.13 -27.45 5.61
N ASN A 94 35.80 -27.15 6.72
CA ASN A 94 36.43 -28.15 7.59
C ASN A 94 35.46 -29.19 8.17
N GLY A 95 34.13 -28.98 8.04
CA GLY A 95 33.07 -29.90 8.44
C GLY A 95 32.54 -30.81 7.32
N ASN A 96 33.18 -30.85 6.15
CA ASN A 96 32.69 -31.50 4.91
C ASN A 96 31.41 -30.87 4.32
N ASP A 97 31.00 -29.69 4.78
CA ASP A 97 29.87 -28.98 4.19
C ASP A 97 30.25 -28.28 2.89
N ILE A 98 29.36 -28.35 1.90
CA ILE A 98 29.48 -27.64 0.62
C ILE A 98 28.92 -26.24 0.77
N VAL A 99 29.75 -25.23 0.51
CA VAL A 99 29.34 -23.83 0.46
C VAL A 99 29.32 -23.35 -0.98
N ILE A 100 28.15 -22.95 -1.47
CA ILE A 100 27.97 -22.37 -2.81
C ILE A 100 27.79 -20.85 -2.65
N ARG A 101 28.74 -20.07 -3.17
CA ARG A 101 28.60 -18.61 -3.31
C ARG A 101 28.35 -18.26 -4.78
N LEU A 102 27.19 -17.67 -5.04
CA LEU A 102 26.89 -17.02 -6.31
C LEU A 102 27.38 -15.58 -6.22
N GLY A 103 28.58 -15.33 -6.73
CA GLY A 103 29.09 -13.98 -6.93
C GLY A 103 28.25 -13.27 -7.98
N GLY A 104 27.55 -12.20 -7.56
CA GLY A 104 26.99 -11.23 -8.50
C GLY A 104 28.10 -10.78 -9.43
N GLY A 105 27.93 -11.05 -10.73
CA GLY A 105 28.94 -10.77 -11.74
C GLY A 105 29.46 -9.33 -11.63
N ARG A 106 30.79 -9.21 -11.67
CA ARG A 106 31.61 -7.99 -11.86
C ARG A 106 30.82 -6.68 -11.76
N GLY A 107 30.89 -6.07 -10.57
CA GLY A 107 30.84 -4.62 -10.47
C GLY A 107 32.03 -4.02 -11.19
N ILE A 108 31.76 -3.29 -12.28
CA ILE A 108 32.50 -2.06 -12.53
C ILE A 108 31.79 -0.99 -11.70
N GLY A 109 32.55 -0.22 -10.93
CA GLY A 109 32.07 0.85 -10.07
C GLY A 109 31.05 1.74 -10.77
N GLY A 110 29.92 1.90 -10.09
CA GLY A 110 28.69 2.45 -10.59
C GLY A 110 27.58 1.50 -10.22
N HIS A 111 26.80 1.81 -9.18
CA HIS A 111 25.37 1.53 -9.31
C HIS A 111 24.97 2.24 -10.59
N GLY A 112 25.03 1.54 -11.73
CA GLY A 112 24.48 2.04 -12.97
C GLY A 112 23.07 2.39 -12.58
N TYR A 113 22.78 3.69 -12.49
CA TYR A 113 21.44 4.18 -12.21
C TYR A 113 20.59 3.39 -13.19
N ARG A 114 19.84 2.40 -12.68
CA ARG A 114 18.86 1.73 -13.52
C ARG A 114 17.87 2.84 -13.77
N SER A 115 18.06 3.50 -14.91
CA SER A 115 17.18 4.55 -15.39
C SER A 115 15.76 4.07 -15.15
N GLY A 116 14.97 4.91 -14.52
CA GLY A 116 13.77 4.45 -13.88
C GLY A 116 12.95 5.63 -13.39
N THR A 117 11.70 5.35 -13.06
CA THR A 117 10.79 6.30 -12.45
C THR A 117 10.38 5.80 -11.07
N THR A 118 10.04 6.74 -10.21
CA THR A 118 9.39 6.45 -8.93
C THR A 118 7.90 6.68 -9.03
N TYR A 119 7.15 5.98 -8.20
CA TYR A 119 5.74 6.24 -7.94
C TYR A 119 5.41 5.95 -6.47
N THR A 120 4.38 6.61 -5.95
CA THR A 120 3.85 6.31 -4.62
C THR A 120 2.65 5.39 -4.77
N ARG A 121 2.63 4.29 -4.01
CA ARG A 121 1.47 3.45 -3.82
C ARG A 121 0.75 3.89 -2.55
N TRP A 122 -0.35 4.60 -2.73
CA TRP A 122 -1.17 5.11 -1.63
C TRP A 122 -2.04 3.98 -1.06
N GLY A 123 -2.06 3.87 0.26
CA GLY A 123 -2.83 2.88 1.01
C GLY A 123 -2.17 1.53 1.18
N ARG A 124 -0.87 1.38 0.92
CA ARG A 124 -0.12 0.13 1.16
C ARG A 124 1.29 0.45 1.63
N THR A 125 1.87 -0.40 2.47
CA THR A 125 3.27 -0.33 2.93
C THR A 125 4.25 -1.13 2.06
N THR A 126 3.76 -1.72 0.98
CA THR A 126 4.52 -2.63 0.10
C THR A 126 4.41 -2.24 -1.36
N CYS A 127 5.48 -2.46 -2.14
CA CYS A 127 5.44 -2.34 -3.59
C CYS A 127 5.04 -3.69 -4.24
N PRO A 128 4.45 -3.67 -5.45
CA PRO A 128 4.17 -4.89 -6.20
C PRO A 128 5.43 -5.76 -6.37
N ARG A 129 5.31 -7.05 -6.10
CA ARG A 129 6.38 -8.02 -6.34
C ARG A 129 6.36 -8.41 -7.82
N GLY A 130 7.32 -7.92 -8.59
CA GLY A 130 7.46 -8.28 -10.01
C GLY A 130 7.97 -7.14 -10.88
N ALA A 131 8.38 -7.47 -12.11
CA ALA A 131 8.79 -6.50 -13.14
C ALA A 131 9.95 -5.57 -12.74
N GLY A 132 10.82 -5.99 -11.82
CA GLY A 132 11.98 -5.21 -11.38
C GLY A 132 11.65 -4.02 -10.47
N THR A 133 10.39 -3.89 -10.02
CA THR A 133 10.00 -2.86 -9.05
C THR A 133 10.55 -3.19 -7.67
N VAL A 134 11.12 -2.20 -6.99
CA VAL A 134 11.65 -2.30 -5.62
C VAL A 134 11.06 -1.22 -4.73
N LYS A 135 10.88 -1.52 -3.43
CA LYS A 135 10.49 -0.53 -2.44
C LYS A 135 11.69 0.36 -2.10
N VAL A 136 11.49 1.67 -2.16
CA VAL A 136 12.46 2.67 -1.69
C VAL A 136 12.27 2.87 -0.20
N TYR A 137 11.05 3.24 0.21
CA TYR A 137 10.65 3.34 1.62
C TYR A 137 9.13 3.21 1.75
N ASP A 138 8.65 3.03 2.98
CA ASP A 138 7.23 3.14 3.33
C ASP A 138 7.03 4.08 4.50
N GLY A 139 5.78 4.50 4.70
CA GLY A 139 5.50 5.65 5.53
C GLY A 139 4.03 5.91 5.78
N TYR A 140 3.77 7.13 6.24
CA TYR A 140 2.46 7.67 6.57
C TYR A 140 2.02 8.64 5.49
N VAL A 141 0.77 8.54 5.03
CA VAL A 141 0.21 9.58 4.17
C VAL A 141 -0.07 10.81 5.02
N ALA A 142 0.35 11.96 4.54
CA ALA A 142 0.10 13.22 5.22
C ALA A 142 -0.22 14.35 4.25
N ALA A 143 -1.04 15.30 4.69
CA ALA A 143 -1.33 16.54 3.98
C ALA A 143 -1.80 17.64 4.96
N GLY A 144 -2.28 18.76 4.43
CA GLY A 144 -2.89 19.82 5.23
C GLY A 144 -4.19 19.40 5.91
N TRP A 145 -4.60 20.14 6.95
CA TRP A 145 -5.88 19.92 7.63
C TRP A 145 -7.05 20.25 6.69
N TYR A 146 -8.12 19.45 6.71
CA TYR A 146 -9.20 19.56 5.74
C TYR A 146 -9.95 20.92 5.71
N THR A 147 -10.02 21.64 6.84
CA THR A 147 -10.61 23.00 6.91
C THR A 147 -9.63 24.14 6.73
N GLN A 148 -8.32 23.86 6.62
CA GLN A 148 -7.31 24.90 6.44
C GLN A 148 -7.15 25.24 4.95
N LYS A 149 -7.23 26.53 4.63
CA LYS A 149 -7.09 27.04 3.26
C LYS A 149 -5.64 27.18 2.80
N GLY A 150 -4.73 27.44 3.74
CA GLY A 150 -3.29 27.43 3.50
C GLY A 150 -2.73 26.07 3.89
N ASN A 151 -1.84 25.51 3.07
CA ASN A 151 -0.96 24.33 3.24
C ASN A 151 -0.52 23.91 1.82
N GLY A 152 0.21 22.79 1.69
CA GLY A 152 0.43 22.15 0.39
C GLY A 152 -0.86 21.56 -0.20
N ALA A 153 -0.94 21.51 -1.53
CA ALA A 153 -2.09 20.99 -2.29
C ALA A 153 -1.88 19.55 -2.80
N ASN A 154 -1.00 18.80 -2.16
CA ASN A 154 -0.66 17.43 -2.52
C ASN A 154 -0.51 16.55 -1.27
N TYR A 155 -0.71 15.24 -1.43
CA TYR A 155 -0.34 14.28 -0.40
C TYR A 155 1.18 14.04 -0.41
N LEU A 156 1.73 13.78 0.77
CA LEU A 156 3.12 13.39 0.98
C LEU A 156 3.17 11.99 1.56
N CYS A 157 4.21 11.23 1.17
CA CYS A 157 4.54 9.97 1.82
C CYS A 157 5.67 10.20 2.81
N MET A 158 5.32 10.33 4.08
CA MET A 158 6.25 10.69 5.15
C MET A 158 6.99 9.46 5.65
N PRO A 159 8.34 9.44 5.67
CA PRO A 159 9.09 8.32 6.23
C PRO A 159 8.78 8.15 7.72
N LYS A 160 8.95 6.92 8.22
CA LYS A 160 8.69 6.60 9.64
C LYS A 160 9.74 7.18 10.60
N ASP A 161 10.90 7.54 10.05
CA ASP A 161 12.09 8.02 10.72
C ASP A 161 12.48 9.43 10.20
N PRO A 162 11.68 10.47 10.48
CA PRO A 162 11.98 11.82 10.01
C PRO A 162 13.26 12.38 10.65
N GLN A 163 14.00 13.18 9.88
CA GLN A 163 15.17 13.92 10.35
C GLN A 163 14.87 15.41 10.39
N TYR A 164 15.39 16.10 11.41
CA TYR A 164 15.21 17.53 11.59
C TYR A 164 16.56 18.23 11.64
N LEU A 165 16.74 19.26 10.82
CA LEU A 165 17.96 20.08 10.82
C LEU A 165 18.00 21.08 12.00
N SER A 166 16.83 21.42 12.55
CA SER A 166 16.68 22.37 13.65
C SER A 166 15.58 21.91 14.60
N SER A 167 15.78 22.19 15.89
CA SER A 167 14.79 21.99 16.95
C SER A 167 14.04 23.27 17.32
N VAL A 168 14.28 24.37 16.61
CA VAL A 168 13.64 25.66 16.88
C VAL A 168 12.17 25.61 16.51
N ASN A 169 11.31 26.02 17.44
CA ASN A 169 9.87 26.13 17.20
C ASN A 169 9.60 27.20 16.13
N THR A 170 8.81 26.84 15.11
CA THR A 170 8.48 27.73 13.98
C THR A 170 7.01 28.15 14.06
N PRO A 171 6.67 29.28 14.72
CA PRO A 171 5.29 29.77 14.77
C PRO A 171 4.84 30.27 13.39
N ALA A 172 3.51 30.40 13.21
CA ALA A 172 2.88 30.87 11.96
C ALA A 172 3.27 30.07 10.70
N ALA A 173 3.39 28.74 10.85
CA ALA A 173 3.75 27.82 9.78
C ALA A 173 2.54 27.08 9.17
N SER A 174 2.77 26.47 8.01
CA SER A 174 1.90 25.41 7.48
C SER A 174 2.04 24.13 8.31
N TRP A 175 0.97 23.35 8.35
CA TRP A 175 0.90 22.14 9.16
C TRP A 175 0.70 20.91 8.29
N LEU A 176 1.23 19.80 8.77
CA LEU A 176 1.12 18.50 8.13
C LEU A 176 0.47 17.53 9.12
N TYR A 177 -0.57 16.84 8.66
CA TYR A 177 -1.38 15.92 9.46
C TYR A 177 -1.51 14.59 8.73
N GLY A 178 -1.66 13.51 9.50
CA GLY A 178 -1.97 12.19 8.96
C GLY A 178 -3.27 12.21 8.14
N THR A 179 -3.32 11.39 7.10
CA THR A 179 -4.50 11.27 6.24
C THR A 179 -5.36 10.09 6.66
N GLU A 180 -6.63 10.33 6.96
CA GLU A 180 -7.60 9.29 7.33
C GLU A 180 -8.48 8.89 6.16
N TYR A 181 -8.94 7.64 6.17
CA TYR A 181 -9.96 7.19 5.24
C TYR A 181 -11.37 7.50 5.73
N GLU A 182 -12.16 8.10 4.84
CA GLU A 182 -13.58 8.38 5.03
C GLU A 182 -14.38 7.48 4.08
N THR A 183 -14.46 6.19 4.45
CA THR A 183 -14.81 5.05 3.59
C THR A 183 -15.90 4.13 4.17
N SER A 184 -16.85 4.68 4.92
CA SER A 184 -17.99 3.95 5.51
C SER A 184 -18.93 3.22 4.51
N ASN A 185 -18.76 3.47 3.21
CA ASN A 185 -19.60 2.94 2.13
C ASN A 185 -19.32 1.49 1.70
N LYS A 186 -18.42 0.77 2.39
CA LYS A 186 -18.07 -0.65 2.16
C LYS A 186 -17.53 -0.96 0.75
N ILE A 187 -17.05 0.04 0.01
CA ILE A 187 -16.38 -0.19 -1.30
C ILE A 187 -15.11 -1.01 -1.10
N PHE A 188 -14.36 -0.74 -0.03
CA PHE A 188 -13.27 -1.59 0.41
C PHE A 188 -13.83 -2.78 1.20
N SER A 189 -13.28 -3.98 0.96
CA SER A 189 -13.75 -5.24 1.54
C SER A 189 -13.56 -5.37 3.06
N GLY A 190 -12.91 -4.38 3.70
CA GLY A 190 -12.77 -4.27 5.16
C GLY A 190 -13.03 -2.85 5.66
N THR A 191 -13.22 -2.71 6.97
CA THR A 191 -13.39 -1.40 7.61
C THR A 191 -12.06 -0.66 7.60
N THR A 192 -11.98 0.38 6.77
CA THR A 192 -10.86 1.32 6.72
C THR A 192 -11.23 2.70 7.27
N GLN A 193 -12.53 2.94 7.50
CA GLN A 193 -13.04 4.17 8.12
C GLN A 193 -12.25 4.52 9.38
N ASP A 194 -11.86 5.78 9.47
CA ASP A 194 -11.11 6.38 10.60
C ASP A 194 -9.72 5.78 10.83
N PHE A 195 -9.21 4.93 9.93
CA PHE A 195 -7.80 4.53 9.95
C PHE A 195 -6.96 5.54 9.17
N ASN A 196 -5.77 5.83 9.68
CA ASN A 196 -4.76 6.55 8.92
C ASN A 196 -4.24 5.67 7.77
N ALA A 197 -4.01 6.31 6.63
CA ALA A 197 -3.53 5.70 5.41
C ALA A 197 -1.99 5.56 5.43
N PRO A 198 -1.43 4.37 5.11
CA PRO A 198 -0.02 4.21 4.85
C PRO A 198 0.32 4.48 3.38
N CYS A 199 1.61 4.57 3.08
CA CYS A 199 2.11 4.66 1.72
C CYS A 199 3.42 3.89 1.54
N ALA A 200 3.74 3.59 0.29
CA ALA A 200 5.04 3.08 -0.12
C ALA A 200 5.54 3.82 -1.35
N VAL A 201 6.79 4.27 -1.34
CA VAL A 201 7.45 4.81 -2.54
C VAL A 201 8.20 3.66 -3.21
N CYS A 202 7.90 3.47 -4.48
CA CYS A 202 8.40 2.38 -5.31
C CYS A 202 9.27 2.95 -6.43
N HIS A 203 10.36 2.27 -6.72
CA HIS A 203 11.20 2.52 -7.89
C HIS A 203 11.04 1.38 -8.88
N THR A 204 10.92 1.71 -10.16
CA THR A 204 10.85 0.73 -11.25
C THR A 204 11.91 1.04 -12.31
N PRO A 205 12.50 0.04 -12.98
CA PRO A 205 13.44 0.27 -14.09
C PRO A 205 12.79 0.83 -15.37
N ARG A 206 11.46 1.05 -15.34
CA ARG A 206 10.71 1.67 -16.43
C ARG A 206 10.85 3.19 -16.36
N SER A 207 10.93 3.83 -17.52
CA SER A 207 11.26 5.26 -17.64
C SER A 207 10.07 6.20 -17.49
N ALA A 208 8.86 5.71 -17.75
CA ALA A 208 7.65 6.51 -17.71
C ALA A 208 6.62 5.97 -16.71
N LYS A 209 5.83 6.88 -16.15
CA LYS A 209 4.73 6.63 -15.21
C LYS A 209 3.52 7.44 -15.63
N ILE A 210 2.34 6.83 -15.59
CA ILE A 210 1.06 7.52 -15.73
C ILE A 210 0.04 7.00 -14.71
N MET A 211 -0.88 7.87 -14.31
CA MET A 211 -2.13 7.51 -13.65
C MET A 211 -3.25 7.61 -14.69
N ILE A 212 -4.10 6.59 -14.77
CA ILE A 212 -5.27 6.59 -15.64
C ILE A 212 -6.52 6.58 -14.78
N PRO A 213 -7.16 7.74 -14.53
CA PRO A 213 -8.46 7.78 -13.85
C PRO A 213 -9.56 7.19 -14.76
N GLY A 214 -10.54 6.53 -14.16
CA GLY A 214 -11.64 5.85 -14.84
C GLY A 214 -11.30 4.47 -15.41
N LYS A 215 -10.06 3.98 -15.25
CA LYS A 215 -9.66 2.62 -15.63
C LYS A 215 -8.92 1.93 -14.50
N TYR A 216 -9.08 0.62 -14.39
CA TYR A 216 -8.28 -0.24 -13.53
C TYR A 216 -7.26 -1.09 -14.32
N THR A 217 -7.16 -0.88 -15.64
CA THR A 217 -6.24 -1.55 -16.56
C THR A 217 -5.30 -0.56 -17.23
N CYS A 218 -4.14 -1.05 -17.67
CA CYS A 218 -3.15 -0.25 -18.39
C CYS A 218 -3.26 -0.42 -19.90
N PRO A 219 -2.79 0.55 -20.70
CA PRO A 219 -2.74 0.42 -22.15
C PRO A 219 -1.80 -0.72 -22.57
N GLN A 220 -1.94 -1.18 -23.81
CA GLN A 220 -1.05 -2.21 -24.35
C GLN A 220 0.43 -1.80 -24.22
N SER A 221 1.28 -2.75 -23.85
CA SER A 221 2.73 -2.55 -23.61
C SER A 221 3.07 -1.67 -22.39
N TRP A 222 2.11 -1.33 -21.54
CA TRP A 222 2.35 -0.74 -20.22
C TRP A 222 2.20 -1.80 -19.14
N THR A 223 3.06 -1.74 -18.12
CA THR A 223 2.97 -2.58 -16.94
C THR A 223 2.05 -1.92 -15.93
N ARG A 224 1.05 -2.65 -15.43
CA ARG A 224 0.24 -2.20 -14.30
C ARG A 224 1.00 -2.43 -13.01
N GLU A 225 1.29 -1.34 -12.30
CA GLU A 225 1.91 -1.41 -10.98
C GLU A 225 0.84 -1.71 -9.93
N TYR A 226 -0.22 -0.90 -9.87
CA TYR A 226 -1.38 -1.18 -9.03
C TYR A 226 -2.64 -0.47 -9.56
N TYR A 227 -3.78 -0.75 -8.95
CA TYR A 227 -5.06 -0.13 -9.27
C TYR A 227 -5.88 0.08 -8.01
N GLY A 228 -6.93 0.89 -8.11
CA GLY A 228 -7.89 1.12 -7.05
C GLY A 228 -8.84 2.26 -7.38
N TYR A 229 -8.98 3.23 -6.47
CA TYR A 229 -9.93 4.34 -6.61
C TYR A 229 -9.24 5.70 -6.53
N VAL A 230 -9.78 6.65 -7.30
CA VAL A 230 -9.40 8.05 -7.19
C VAL A 230 -10.00 8.62 -5.90
N MET A 231 -9.14 9.13 -5.04
CA MET A 231 -9.52 9.75 -3.77
C MET A 231 -8.87 11.12 -3.62
N THR A 232 -9.56 12.02 -2.92
CA THR A 232 -9.13 13.39 -2.59
C THR A 232 -9.94 13.89 -1.37
N SER A 233 -9.89 15.18 -1.05
CA SER A 233 -10.73 15.81 -0.03
C SER A 233 -12.22 15.82 -0.42
N TYR A 234 -13.10 15.93 0.57
CA TYR A 234 -14.53 16.10 0.33
C TYR A 234 -14.82 17.44 -0.37
N TYR A 235 -15.77 17.45 -1.28
CA TYR A 235 -16.03 18.62 -2.15
C TYR A 235 -16.41 19.90 -1.38
N ASN A 236 -16.87 19.79 -0.12
CA ASN A 236 -17.24 20.93 0.71
C ASN A 236 -16.16 21.33 1.73
N HIS A 237 -14.96 20.76 1.63
CA HIS A 237 -13.82 21.12 2.47
C HIS A 237 -13.07 22.34 1.90
N ALA A 238 -12.41 23.07 2.79
CA ALA A 238 -11.66 24.26 2.41
C ALA A 238 -10.28 23.92 1.83
N GLN A 239 -9.71 22.79 2.22
CA GLN A 239 -8.49 22.24 1.64
C GLN A 239 -8.70 21.90 0.17
N THR A 240 -7.81 22.39 -0.68
CA THR A 240 -7.67 21.92 -2.06
C THR A 240 -6.51 20.95 -2.14
N ILE A 241 -6.73 19.76 -2.67
CA ILE A 241 -5.69 18.73 -2.77
C ILE A 241 -5.86 17.89 -4.03
N ASP A 242 -4.74 17.47 -4.61
CA ASP A 242 -4.69 16.65 -5.82
C ASP A 242 -5.41 15.31 -5.68
N TYR A 243 -5.91 14.82 -6.81
CA TYR A 243 -6.46 13.48 -6.93
C TYR A 243 -5.36 12.41 -6.88
N SER A 244 -5.52 11.43 -6.00
CA SER A 244 -4.58 10.32 -5.84
C SER A 244 -5.23 8.98 -6.09
N CYS A 245 -4.48 8.05 -6.68
CA CYS A 245 -4.93 6.67 -6.85
C CYS A 245 -4.63 5.86 -5.57
N VAL A 246 -5.64 5.56 -4.77
CA VAL A 246 -5.51 4.72 -3.57
C VAL A 246 -5.75 3.26 -3.95
N ASP A 247 -4.91 2.36 -3.44
CA ASP A 247 -4.96 0.93 -3.75
C ASP A 247 -6.34 0.31 -3.48
N TYR A 248 -6.73 -0.66 -4.31
CA TYR A 248 -8.00 -1.38 -4.19
C TYR A 248 -8.13 -2.16 -2.87
N THR A 249 -7.01 -2.56 -2.28
CA THR A 249 -6.94 -3.31 -1.02
C THR A 249 -6.16 -2.53 0.03
N PRO A 250 -6.66 -1.35 0.46
CA PRO A 250 -5.90 -0.48 1.31
C PRO A 250 -5.70 -1.09 2.70
N GLU A 251 -4.51 -0.85 3.24
CA GLU A 251 -4.13 -1.10 4.62
C GLU A 251 -4.51 0.12 5.47
N GLY A 252 -4.84 -0.10 6.74
CA GLY A 252 -4.94 0.94 7.76
C GLY A 252 -3.78 0.81 8.75
N ILE A 253 -3.25 1.91 9.25
CA ILE A 253 -2.18 1.88 10.25
C ILE A 253 -2.71 1.33 11.57
N SER A 254 -2.09 0.30 12.10
CA SER A 254 -2.51 -0.34 13.35
C SER A 254 -2.56 0.66 14.51
N GLY A 255 -3.62 0.61 15.30
CA GLY A 255 -3.83 1.51 16.44
C GLY A 255 -4.27 2.94 16.08
N SER A 256 -4.45 3.26 14.80
CA SER A 256 -4.86 4.61 14.36
C SER A 256 -6.37 4.82 14.26
N GLN A 257 -7.18 3.79 14.51
CA GLN A 257 -8.63 3.84 14.32
C GLN A 257 -9.30 4.84 15.27
N LYS A 258 -9.43 6.08 14.83
CA LYS A 258 -10.02 7.18 15.58
C LYS A 258 -10.29 8.32 14.61
N SER A 259 -11.45 8.95 14.68
CA SER A 259 -11.74 10.15 13.91
C SER A 259 -10.94 11.35 14.47
N THR A 260 -9.73 11.58 13.95
CA THR A 260 -8.85 12.70 14.32
C THR A 260 -8.98 13.91 13.39
N ASN A 261 -9.59 13.72 12.22
CA ASN A 261 -9.92 14.69 11.18
C ASN A 261 -8.74 15.56 10.73
N GLY A 262 -7.60 14.92 10.44
CA GLY A 262 -6.41 15.59 9.91
C GLY A 262 -6.57 15.97 8.43
N ALA A 263 -5.75 15.34 7.59
CA ALA A 263 -6.03 15.25 6.16
C ALA A 263 -7.00 14.09 5.91
N LEU A 264 -7.74 14.10 4.80
CA LEU A 264 -8.78 13.10 4.56
C LEU A 264 -8.72 12.53 3.14
N PHE A 265 -9.09 11.26 3.02
CA PHE A 265 -9.36 10.56 1.76
C PHE A 265 -10.84 10.21 1.64
N TYR A 266 -11.53 10.92 0.76
CA TYR A 266 -12.87 10.60 0.27
C TYR A 266 -12.79 10.03 -1.13
N PHE A 267 -13.71 9.12 -1.45
CA PHE A 267 -13.90 8.68 -2.83
C PHE A 267 -14.31 9.84 -3.73
N THR A 268 -13.69 9.92 -4.91
CA THR A 268 -14.18 10.78 -5.99
C THR A 268 -15.29 10.04 -6.74
N THR A 269 -16.46 10.65 -6.87
CA THR A 269 -17.59 10.09 -7.61
C THR A 269 -17.82 10.81 -8.92
N VAL A 270 -18.34 10.08 -9.90
CA VAL A 270 -18.70 10.62 -11.21
C VAL A 270 -19.89 11.59 -11.08
N GLY A 271 -19.70 12.82 -11.56
CA GLY A 271 -20.77 13.72 -11.96
C GLY A 271 -20.83 13.80 -13.49
N CYS A 272 -21.77 13.09 -14.12
CA CYS A 272 -22.00 13.15 -15.57
C CYS A 272 -23.14 14.12 -15.91
N GLY A 273 -23.22 14.56 -17.16
CA GLY A 273 -24.27 15.47 -17.65
C GLY A 273 -23.88 16.95 -17.63
N VAL A 274 -22.74 17.30 -17.02
CA VAL A 274 -22.14 18.64 -17.05
C VAL A 274 -20.69 18.51 -17.55
N GLY A 275 -20.54 18.31 -18.87
CA GLY A 275 -19.23 18.15 -19.53
C GLY A 275 -18.75 16.70 -19.65
N LEU A 276 -18.85 15.89 -18.60
CA LEU A 276 -18.63 14.43 -18.71
C LEU A 276 -19.87 13.75 -19.31
N PRO A 277 -19.75 12.96 -20.40
CA PRO A 277 -20.90 12.31 -21.02
C PRO A 277 -21.45 11.19 -20.13
N CYS A 278 -22.77 11.19 -19.89
CA CYS A 278 -23.44 10.05 -19.28
C CYS A 278 -23.47 8.85 -20.25
N GLY A 279 -23.41 7.63 -19.70
CA GLY A 279 -23.31 6.38 -20.46
C GLY A 279 -22.04 5.64 -20.07
N PRO A 280 -20.87 5.98 -20.67
CA PRO A 280 -19.60 5.42 -20.22
C PRO A 280 -19.22 5.86 -18.80
N TYR A 281 -19.67 7.05 -18.38
CA TYR A 281 -19.57 7.53 -17.00
C TYR A 281 -20.95 7.38 -16.33
N ILE A 282 -20.98 6.61 -15.24
CA ILE A 282 -22.22 6.33 -14.50
C ILE A 282 -22.24 7.22 -13.26
N GLN A 283 -23.29 8.05 -13.16
CA GLN A 283 -23.51 8.98 -12.05
C GLN A 283 -23.31 8.31 -10.68
N ASN A 284 -22.68 9.02 -9.75
CA ASN A 284 -22.46 8.62 -8.35
C ASN A 284 -21.63 7.33 -8.15
N LYS A 285 -20.96 6.82 -9.20
CA LYS A 285 -20.00 5.72 -9.05
C LYS A 285 -18.63 6.25 -8.66
N ALA A 286 -17.96 5.56 -7.72
CA ALA A 286 -16.58 5.85 -7.36
C ALA A 286 -15.66 5.63 -8.57
N VAL A 287 -14.80 6.60 -8.84
CA VAL A 287 -13.92 6.59 -10.01
C VAL A 287 -12.74 5.66 -9.74
N THR A 288 -12.54 4.66 -10.61
CA THR A 288 -11.38 3.76 -10.51
C THR A 288 -10.10 4.42 -11.03
N CYS A 289 -8.95 3.83 -10.76
CA CYS A 289 -7.67 4.27 -11.30
C CYS A 289 -6.67 3.12 -11.44
N ALA A 290 -5.69 3.31 -12.32
CA ALA A 290 -4.53 2.44 -12.47
C ALA A 290 -3.26 3.28 -12.57
N ILE A 291 -2.21 2.84 -11.86
CA ILE A 291 -0.85 3.34 -12.04
C ILE A 291 -0.11 2.39 -12.99
N CYS A 292 0.39 2.97 -14.07
CA CYS A 292 1.01 2.24 -15.17
C CYS A 292 2.41 2.79 -15.45
N THR A 293 3.33 1.91 -15.84
CA THR A 293 4.72 2.27 -16.16
C THR A 293 5.18 1.67 -17.49
N LYS A 294 6.20 2.27 -18.11
CA LYS A 294 6.77 1.81 -19.40
C LYS A 294 8.28 2.06 -19.53
#